data_AF-A0A7S3JMJ9-F1
#
_entry.id   AF-A0A7S3JMJ9-F1
#
_cell.length_a   1.000
_cell.length_b   1.000
_cell.length_c   1.000
_cell.angle_alpha   90.00
_cell.angle_beta   90.00
_cell.angle_gamma   90.00
#
_symmetry.space_group_name_H-M   'P 1'
#
loop_
_entity.id
_entity.type
_entity.pdbx_description
1 polymer ?
#
loop_
_entity_poly.entity_id
_entity_poly.type
_entity_poly.pdbx_seq_one_letter_code
_entity_poly.pdbx_strand_id
1 'polypeptide(L)'
;MMLYYSNELNMQQILVEKQHILIDTLELTYAEEHPLVRAEYVIIEVLSQRYLYYLTTLIVLSVASTSYFIRDLEAILYSYLRKIKVSFKIEMLMNMITVIVLTYWMVKYYGEYTQNINARHETQVFIIIDRMTHDSTFNIKITVALLNGIQFTRILIAIKSHRILGPMIKTISSMFYDLIVFIVIYLTVFFIFATTGLLMFSELPIYMTFINSCKTLFSSSLGGFNFSDYDDLQKIHPNVGYIFLTVYLTISALMLLNLLIAIFSETYTLLSGKKMGLYVKEIVMLRRNFDFHPSYSSIVYTPIPLNLATCLLAPTTILMNSPRFNEAVLYVVYLPVAAFAVSLFIACTALVTPVSYVLLVWMKLKFVFEQPVYSANDRCARMLDFLLFCVFGVPMLVGVGLVDTVKFAVGLYSSNLVPQSSSTNADDCTAQLDRFC
;
A
#
# COMPACT_ATOMS: atom_id res chain seq x y z
N MET A 1 4.39 7.33 -9.69
CA MET A 1 4.24 6.30 -10.75
C MET A 1 4.20 6.92 -12.15
N MET A 2 3.37 7.92 -12.47
CA MET A 2 3.41 8.60 -13.78
C MET A 2 4.68 9.44 -14.05
N LEU A 3 5.17 10.20 -13.06
CA LEU A 3 6.49 10.87 -13.17
C LEU A 3 7.66 9.88 -13.28
N TYR A 4 7.46 8.63 -12.87
CA TYR A 4 8.46 7.57 -12.97
C TYR A 4 8.46 6.93 -14.36
N TYR A 5 7.28 6.64 -14.94
CA TYR A 5 7.17 6.15 -16.32
C TYR A 5 7.74 7.15 -17.34
N SER A 6 7.56 8.45 -17.11
CA SER A 6 8.18 9.50 -17.93
C SER A 6 9.70 9.51 -17.82
N ASN A 7 10.25 9.31 -16.61
CA ASN A 7 11.70 9.17 -16.42
C ASN A 7 12.24 7.84 -16.95
N GLU A 8 11.45 6.77 -16.97
CA GLU A 8 11.82 5.46 -17.49
C GLU A 8 11.85 5.46 -19.02
N LEU A 9 10.90 6.14 -19.68
CA LEU A 9 10.92 6.37 -21.13
C LEU A 9 12.09 7.27 -21.56
N ASN A 10 12.36 8.34 -20.81
CA ASN A 10 13.53 9.19 -21.06
C ASN A 10 14.84 8.42 -20.83
N MET A 11 14.93 7.61 -19.77
CA MET A 11 16.09 6.75 -19.54
C MET A 11 16.26 5.69 -20.62
N GLN A 12 15.18 5.10 -21.14
CA GLN A 12 15.26 4.15 -22.25
C GLN A 12 15.64 4.83 -23.57
N GLN A 13 15.12 6.02 -23.87
CA GLN A 13 15.57 6.79 -25.03
C GLN A 13 17.03 7.20 -24.89
N ILE A 14 17.47 7.65 -23.72
CA ILE A 14 18.88 7.96 -23.45
C ILE A 14 19.75 6.70 -23.53
N LEU A 15 19.26 5.52 -23.12
CA LEU A 15 19.99 4.26 -23.23
C LEU A 15 20.10 3.75 -24.67
N VAL A 16 19.05 3.92 -25.49
CA VAL A 16 19.07 3.57 -26.93
C VAL A 16 19.93 4.56 -27.71
N GLU A 17 19.82 5.86 -27.40
CA GLU A 17 20.64 6.91 -27.99
C GLU A 17 22.12 6.75 -27.57
N LYS A 18 22.39 6.42 -26.30
CA LYS A 18 23.74 6.08 -25.85
C LYS A 18 24.22 4.74 -26.38
N GLN A 19 23.36 3.74 -26.61
CA GLN A 19 23.77 2.49 -27.28
C GLN A 19 24.19 2.75 -28.72
N HIS A 20 23.47 3.58 -29.47
CA HIS A 20 23.86 3.97 -30.82
C HIS A 20 25.15 4.80 -30.83
N ILE A 21 25.29 5.78 -29.92
CA ILE A 21 26.53 6.55 -29.79
C ILE A 21 27.70 5.66 -29.35
N LEU A 22 27.47 4.69 -28.46
CA LEU A 22 28.50 3.75 -28.00
C LEU A 22 28.92 2.79 -29.12
N ILE A 23 27.98 2.31 -29.95
CA ILE A 23 28.24 1.46 -31.11
C ILE A 23 29.00 2.25 -32.19
N ASP A 24 28.60 3.48 -32.48
CA ASP A 24 29.28 4.33 -33.47
C ASP A 24 30.67 4.82 -32.99
N THR A 25 30.86 5.01 -31.68
CA THR A 25 32.20 5.28 -31.10
C THR A 25 33.05 4.01 -30.93
N LEU A 26 32.44 2.83 -30.84
CA LEU A 26 33.12 1.53 -30.83
C LEU A 26 33.63 1.14 -32.22
N GLU A 27 32.99 1.57 -33.32
CA GLU A 27 33.48 1.33 -34.69
C GLU A 27 34.63 2.27 -35.09
N LEU A 28 34.68 3.51 -34.57
CA LEU A 28 35.70 4.49 -34.94
C LEU A 28 37.01 4.42 -34.11
N THR A 29 37.05 3.60 -33.06
CA THR A 29 38.20 3.53 -32.14
C THR A 29 38.78 2.12 -32.06
N TYR A 30 39.18 1.57 -33.20
CA TYR A 30 39.99 0.36 -33.27
C TYR A 30 41.48 0.72 -33.31
N ALA A 31 42.08 0.92 -32.13
CA ALA A 31 43.49 0.66 -31.87
C ALA A 31 43.74 0.74 -30.35
N GLU A 32 44.31 -0.34 -29.81
CA GLU A 32 44.88 -0.48 -28.45
C GLU A 32 43.88 -0.87 -27.33
N GLU A 33 43.76 -2.20 -27.13
CA GLU A 33 43.50 -2.98 -25.89
C GLU A 33 42.65 -2.30 -24.79
N HIS A 34 41.41 -2.66 -24.43
CA HIS A 34 40.51 -3.78 -24.66
C HIS A 34 39.05 -3.24 -24.54
N PRO A 35 38.43 -2.72 -25.62
CA PRO A 35 37.12 -2.04 -25.55
C PRO A 35 35.93 -2.97 -25.23
N LEU A 36 36.01 -4.25 -25.62
CA LEU A 36 35.02 -5.28 -25.26
C LEU A 36 34.88 -5.45 -23.74
N VAL A 37 36.02 -5.43 -23.04
CA VAL A 37 36.04 -5.56 -21.58
C VAL A 37 35.34 -4.36 -20.93
N ARG A 38 35.56 -3.14 -21.44
CA ARG A 38 34.90 -1.94 -20.93
C ARG A 38 33.39 -1.93 -21.20
N ALA A 39 32.94 -2.38 -22.36
CA ALA A 39 31.51 -2.49 -22.67
C ALA A 39 30.82 -3.54 -21.79
N GLU A 40 31.46 -4.69 -21.56
CA GLU A 40 30.98 -5.71 -20.61
C GLU A 40 30.87 -5.14 -19.19
N TYR A 41 31.87 -4.39 -18.71
CA TYR A 41 31.80 -3.76 -17.38
C TYR A 41 30.63 -2.78 -17.21
N VAL A 42 30.34 -1.95 -18.22
CA VAL A 42 29.21 -0.99 -18.15
C VAL A 42 27.86 -1.72 -18.14
N ILE A 43 27.71 -2.78 -18.95
CA ILE A 43 26.49 -3.60 -18.96
C ILE A 43 26.32 -4.32 -17.60
N ILE A 44 27.40 -4.84 -17.03
CA ILE A 44 27.42 -5.47 -15.71
C ILE A 44 26.99 -4.47 -14.63
N GLU A 45 27.50 -3.24 -14.67
CA GLU A 45 27.14 -2.22 -13.69
C GLU A 45 25.65 -1.89 -13.74
N VAL A 46 25.10 -1.64 -14.93
CA VAL A 46 23.66 -1.31 -15.10
C VAL A 46 22.76 -2.49 -14.70
N LEU A 47 23.12 -3.72 -15.07
CA LEU A 47 22.36 -4.91 -14.68
C LEU A 47 22.43 -5.15 -13.16
N SER A 48 23.60 -4.94 -12.55
CA SER A 48 23.78 -5.08 -11.11
C SER A 48 22.94 -4.08 -10.32
N GLN A 49 22.83 -2.83 -10.79
CA GLN A 49 21.99 -1.80 -10.16
C GLN A 49 20.50 -2.16 -10.23
N ARG A 50 20.02 -2.61 -11.39
CA ARG A 50 18.63 -3.06 -11.56
C ARG A 50 18.32 -4.25 -10.65
N TYR A 51 19.25 -5.19 -10.54
CA TYR A 51 19.06 -6.36 -9.69
C TYR A 51 19.06 -5.99 -8.20
N LEU A 52 20.00 -5.14 -7.76
CA LEU A 52 20.04 -4.63 -6.39
C LEU A 52 18.73 -3.92 -6.03
N TYR A 53 18.13 -3.19 -6.97
CA TYR A 53 16.82 -2.58 -6.80
C TYR A 53 15.69 -3.61 -6.62
N TYR A 54 15.64 -4.66 -7.45
CA TYR A 54 14.63 -5.72 -7.28
C TYR A 54 14.81 -6.47 -5.96
N LEU A 55 16.06 -6.78 -5.59
CA LEU A 55 16.37 -7.47 -4.35
C LEU A 55 15.99 -6.63 -3.13
N THR A 56 16.33 -5.35 -3.11
CA THR A 56 15.95 -4.43 -2.03
C THR A 56 14.43 -4.28 -1.96
N THR A 57 13.74 -4.14 -3.09
CA THR A 57 12.27 -4.10 -3.14
C THR A 57 11.65 -5.37 -2.57
N LEU A 58 12.20 -6.54 -2.90
CA LEU A 58 11.74 -7.83 -2.41
C LEU A 58 12.00 -8.00 -0.91
N ILE A 59 13.15 -7.54 -0.40
CA ILE A 59 13.44 -7.52 1.03
C ILE A 59 12.44 -6.62 1.76
N VAL A 60 12.21 -5.41 1.27
CA VAL A 60 11.22 -4.50 1.87
C VAL A 60 9.81 -5.11 1.85
N LEU A 61 9.41 -5.69 0.71
CA LEU A 61 8.11 -6.32 0.56
C LEU A 61 7.95 -7.55 1.46
N SER A 62 9.01 -8.33 1.64
CA SER A 62 8.99 -9.50 2.52
C SER A 62 8.94 -9.13 3.99
N VAL A 63 9.72 -8.12 4.42
CA VAL A 63 9.64 -7.55 5.77
C VAL A 63 8.24 -7.00 6.03
N ALA A 64 7.67 -6.22 5.11
CA ALA A 64 6.33 -5.68 5.25
C ALA A 64 5.28 -6.80 5.35
N SER A 65 5.29 -7.74 4.40
CA SER A 65 4.35 -8.87 4.35
C SER A 65 4.38 -9.72 5.62
N THR A 66 5.60 -10.01 6.11
CA THR A 66 5.83 -10.81 7.31
C THR A 66 5.37 -10.05 8.55
N SER A 67 5.69 -8.76 8.66
CA SER A 67 5.25 -7.90 9.75
C SER A 67 3.72 -7.86 9.84
N TYR A 68 3.05 -7.71 8.71
CA TYR A 68 1.59 -7.74 8.70
C TYR A 68 1.00 -9.12 9.07
N PHE A 69 1.57 -10.20 8.56
CA PHE A 69 1.12 -11.55 8.92
C PHE A 69 1.28 -11.80 10.42
N ILE A 70 2.41 -11.36 10.99
CA ILE A 70 2.67 -11.42 12.43
C ILE A 70 1.65 -10.57 13.20
N ARG A 71 1.28 -9.38 12.70
CA ARG A 71 0.22 -8.56 13.33
C ARG A 71 -1.11 -9.32 13.40
N ASP A 72 -1.48 -10.03 12.34
CA ASP A 72 -2.71 -10.82 12.33
C ASP A 72 -2.63 -11.98 13.34
N LEU A 73 -1.48 -12.66 13.43
CA LEU A 73 -1.24 -13.71 14.44
C LEU A 73 -1.27 -13.16 15.87
N GLU A 74 -0.62 -12.03 16.12
CA GLU A 74 -0.63 -11.32 17.41
C GLU A 74 -2.05 -10.94 17.82
N ALA A 75 -2.87 -10.46 16.88
CA ALA A 75 -4.27 -10.12 17.13
C ALA A 75 -5.13 -11.36 17.46
N ILE A 76 -4.87 -12.49 16.80
CA ILE A 76 -5.55 -13.78 17.09
C ILE A 76 -5.13 -14.29 18.46
N LEU A 77 -3.83 -14.27 18.76
CA LEU A 77 -3.28 -14.69 20.05
C LEU A 77 -3.87 -13.84 21.17
N TYR A 78 -3.92 -12.52 20.99
CA TYR A 78 -4.55 -11.59 21.93
C TYR A 78 -6.04 -11.89 22.12
N SER A 79 -6.78 -12.13 21.03
CA SER A 79 -8.19 -12.48 21.09
C SER A 79 -8.44 -13.80 21.82
N TYR A 80 -7.57 -14.80 21.59
CA TYR A 80 -7.60 -16.08 22.28
C TYR A 80 -7.34 -15.92 23.79
N LEU A 81 -6.33 -15.13 24.18
CA LEU A 81 -6.03 -14.82 25.58
C LEU A 81 -7.21 -14.11 26.28
N ARG A 82 -7.96 -13.28 25.54
CA ARG A 82 -9.17 -12.59 26.04
C ARG A 82 -10.45 -13.43 25.93
N LYS A 83 -10.38 -14.68 25.43
CA LYS A 83 -11.54 -15.55 25.16
C LYS A 83 -12.59 -14.91 24.23
N ILE A 84 -12.16 -14.03 23.33
CA ILE A 84 -13.02 -13.42 22.31
C ILE A 84 -13.12 -14.36 21.11
N LYS A 85 -14.34 -14.53 20.57
CA LYS A 85 -14.55 -15.32 19.35
C LYS A 85 -13.82 -14.66 18.17
N VAL A 86 -12.78 -15.33 17.68
CA VAL A 86 -12.01 -14.92 16.50
C VAL A 86 -12.79 -15.28 15.25
N SER A 87 -12.92 -14.32 14.34
CA SER A 87 -13.36 -14.58 12.96
C SER A 87 -12.13 -14.61 12.07
N PHE A 88 -11.93 -15.72 11.39
CA PHE A 88 -10.86 -15.85 10.40
C PHE A 88 -11.17 -14.94 9.21
N LYS A 89 -10.28 -13.97 8.93
CA LYS A 89 -10.46 -13.01 7.83
C LYS A 89 -9.73 -13.53 6.59
N ILE A 90 -10.33 -13.34 5.42
CA ILE A 90 -9.71 -13.63 4.10
C ILE A 90 -8.34 -12.92 3.98
N GLU A 91 -8.21 -11.75 4.60
CA GLU A 91 -6.98 -10.95 4.65
C GLU A 91 -5.80 -11.75 5.23
N MET A 92 -6.03 -12.52 6.30
CA MET A 92 -5.01 -13.37 6.90
C MET A 92 -4.55 -14.48 5.95
N LEU A 93 -5.48 -15.08 5.21
CA LEU A 93 -5.17 -16.12 4.23
C LEU A 93 -4.26 -15.57 3.13
N MET A 94 -4.56 -14.38 2.60
CA MET A 94 -3.73 -13.72 1.58
C MET A 94 -2.31 -13.46 2.09
N ASN A 95 -2.17 -13.13 3.37
CA ASN A 95 -0.88 -12.84 4.00
C ASN A 95 -0.07 -14.11 4.23
N MET A 96 -0.74 -15.16 4.68
CA MET A 96 -0.16 -16.49 4.82
C MET A 96 0.34 -17.01 3.47
N ILE A 97 -0.48 -16.91 2.41
CA ILE A 97 -0.08 -17.29 1.05
C ILE A 97 1.14 -16.47 0.61
N THR A 98 1.12 -15.15 0.83
CA THR A 98 2.23 -14.26 0.48
C THR A 98 3.53 -14.66 1.19
N VAL A 99 3.47 -14.91 2.50
CA VAL A 99 4.65 -15.33 3.29
C VAL A 99 5.14 -16.71 2.85
N ILE A 100 4.24 -17.66 2.55
CA ILE A 100 4.62 -18.99 2.04
C ILE A 100 5.32 -18.86 0.70
N VAL A 101 4.78 -18.08 -0.24
CA VAL A 101 5.38 -17.85 -1.56
C VAL A 101 6.76 -17.21 -1.43
N LEU A 102 6.91 -16.21 -0.56
CA LEU A 102 8.18 -15.55 -0.29
C LEU A 102 9.19 -16.49 0.37
N THR A 103 8.75 -17.30 1.34
CA THR A 103 9.62 -18.24 2.06
C THR A 103 10.10 -19.35 1.13
N TYR A 104 9.19 -19.92 0.34
CA TYR A 104 9.52 -20.89 -0.69
C TYR A 104 10.55 -20.34 -1.66
N TRP A 105 10.36 -19.08 -2.09
CA TRP A 105 11.30 -18.41 -2.97
C TRP A 105 12.68 -18.22 -2.33
N MET A 106 12.75 -17.74 -1.08
CA MET A 106 14.00 -17.57 -0.33
C MET A 106 14.75 -18.88 -0.15
N VAL A 107 14.05 -19.99 0.15
CA VAL A 107 14.65 -21.33 0.29
C VAL A 107 15.19 -21.83 -1.06
N LYS A 108 14.42 -21.69 -2.14
CA LYS A 108 14.87 -22.08 -3.48
C LYS A 108 16.12 -21.29 -3.89
N TYR A 109 16.09 -19.97 -3.69
CA TYR A 109 17.22 -19.09 -3.98
C TYR A 109 18.48 -19.45 -3.16
N TYR A 110 18.34 -19.69 -1.86
CA TYR A 110 19.46 -20.08 -1.02
C TYR A 110 20.07 -21.43 -1.43
N GLY A 111 19.24 -22.38 -1.86
CA GLY A 111 19.68 -23.68 -2.37
C GLY A 111 20.49 -23.58 -3.67
N GLU A 112 20.03 -22.78 -4.64
CA GLU A 112 20.76 -22.54 -5.89
C GLU A 112 22.06 -21.76 -5.68
N TYR A 113 22.07 -20.84 -4.72
CA TYR A 113 23.28 -20.11 -4.33
C TYR A 113 24.34 -21.05 -3.73
N THR A 114 23.94 -21.92 -2.80
CA THR A 114 24.88 -22.82 -2.10
C THR A 114 25.48 -23.90 -2.98
N GLN A 115 24.72 -24.47 -3.93
CA GLN A 115 25.25 -25.49 -4.85
C GLN A 115 26.32 -24.96 -5.81
N ASN A 116 26.35 -23.66 -6.06
CA ASN A 116 27.27 -23.09 -7.05
C ASN A 116 28.58 -22.57 -6.46
N ILE A 117 28.78 -22.52 -5.13
CA ILE A 117 29.90 -21.84 -4.44
C ILE A 117 31.31 -22.24 -4.93
N ASN A 118 31.49 -23.39 -5.61
CA ASN A 118 32.80 -23.87 -6.08
C ASN A 118 33.29 -23.30 -7.43
N ALA A 119 32.53 -22.47 -8.14
CA ALA A 119 32.98 -21.78 -9.37
C ALA A 119 33.50 -20.35 -9.09
N ARG A 120 34.19 -19.72 -10.06
CA ARG A 120 34.75 -18.35 -9.93
C ARG A 120 33.65 -17.31 -9.63
N HIS A 121 33.84 -16.50 -8.59
CA HIS A 121 32.86 -15.59 -7.99
C HIS A 121 32.19 -14.57 -8.95
N GLU A 122 32.90 -14.05 -9.96
CA GLU A 122 32.36 -12.97 -10.81
C GLU A 122 31.42 -13.50 -11.91
N THR A 123 31.75 -14.64 -12.54
CA THR A 123 30.89 -15.29 -13.55
C THR A 123 29.63 -15.92 -12.96
N GLN A 124 29.61 -16.21 -11.65
CA GLN A 124 28.47 -16.84 -10.98
C GLN A 124 27.29 -15.91 -10.77
N VAL A 125 27.56 -14.68 -10.32
CA VAL A 125 26.50 -13.69 -10.10
C VAL A 125 25.75 -13.45 -11.42
N PHE A 126 26.49 -13.44 -12.54
CA PHE A 126 25.92 -13.32 -13.88
C PHE A 126 25.04 -14.51 -14.28
N ILE A 127 25.53 -15.76 -14.17
CA ILE A 127 24.75 -16.96 -14.54
C ILE A 127 23.48 -17.09 -13.69
N ILE A 128 23.58 -16.74 -12.41
CA ILE A 128 22.46 -16.79 -11.47
C ILE A 128 21.42 -15.70 -11.82
N ILE A 129 21.86 -14.48 -12.13
CA ILE A 129 20.98 -13.39 -12.55
C ILE A 129 20.31 -13.70 -13.90
N ASP A 130 21.07 -14.17 -14.89
CA ASP A 130 20.56 -14.46 -16.23
C ASP A 130 19.53 -15.61 -16.21
N ARG A 131 19.83 -16.69 -15.48
CA ARG A 131 18.87 -17.78 -15.23
C ARG A 131 17.61 -17.26 -14.55
N MET A 132 17.71 -16.36 -13.57
CA MET A 132 16.54 -15.80 -12.90
C MET A 132 15.66 -14.92 -13.79
N THR A 133 16.22 -14.29 -14.82
CA THR A 133 15.44 -13.53 -15.82
C THR A 133 14.86 -14.41 -16.92
N HIS A 134 15.53 -15.50 -17.29
CA HIS A 134 15.18 -16.33 -18.44
C HIS A 134 14.49 -17.66 -18.10
N ASP A 135 14.47 -18.11 -16.83
CA ASP A 135 13.75 -19.33 -16.48
C ASP A 135 12.23 -19.13 -16.61
N SER A 136 11.64 -19.86 -17.56
CA SER A 136 10.24 -19.71 -17.98
C SER A 136 9.23 -20.06 -16.88
N THR A 137 9.66 -20.75 -15.81
CA THR A 137 8.78 -21.30 -14.78
C THR A 137 8.54 -20.37 -13.60
N PHE A 138 9.45 -19.45 -13.27
CA PHE A 138 9.28 -18.55 -12.12
C PHE A 138 9.91 -17.18 -12.32
N ASN A 139 9.21 -16.31 -13.05
CA ASN A 139 9.66 -14.94 -13.25
C ASN A 139 9.45 -14.10 -11.98
N ILE A 140 10.57 -13.74 -11.33
CA ILE A 140 10.59 -12.91 -10.10
C ILE A 140 9.77 -11.64 -10.26
N LYS A 141 9.81 -11.03 -11.46
CA LYS A 141 9.06 -9.79 -11.74
C LYS A 141 7.57 -9.99 -11.58
N ILE A 142 7.04 -11.13 -12.05
CA ILE A 142 5.61 -11.47 -11.94
C ILE A 142 5.24 -11.68 -10.47
N THR A 143 6.05 -12.44 -9.73
CA THR A 143 5.79 -12.71 -8.30
C THR A 143 5.83 -11.43 -7.48
N VAL A 144 6.85 -10.59 -7.64
CA VAL A 144 6.95 -9.29 -6.95
C VAL A 144 5.77 -8.38 -7.31
N ALA A 145 5.38 -8.32 -8.59
CA ALA A 145 4.24 -7.53 -9.03
C ALA A 145 2.92 -7.98 -8.40
N LEU A 146 2.66 -9.29 -8.37
CA LEU A 146 1.47 -9.87 -7.74
C LEU A 146 1.44 -9.60 -6.24
N LEU A 147 2.55 -9.82 -5.54
CA LEU A 147 2.66 -9.56 -4.11
C LEU A 147 2.46 -8.07 -3.79
N ASN A 148 3.02 -7.18 -4.60
CA ASN A 148 2.79 -5.75 -4.47
C ASN A 148 1.30 -5.41 -4.65
N GLY A 149 0.64 -5.99 -5.66
CA GLY A 149 -0.80 -5.86 -5.87
C GLY A 149 -1.62 -6.28 -4.64
N ILE A 150 -1.25 -7.41 -4.01
CA ILE A 150 -1.88 -7.87 -2.76
C ILE A 150 -1.67 -6.84 -1.64
N GLN A 151 -0.48 -6.26 -1.50
CA GLN A 151 -0.24 -5.22 -0.48
C GLN A 151 -1.10 -3.97 -0.70
N PHE A 152 -1.31 -3.55 -1.95
CA PHE A 152 -2.20 -2.42 -2.25
C PHE A 152 -3.65 -2.67 -1.82
N THR A 153 -4.13 -3.92 -1.86
CA THR A 153 -5.48 -4.23 -1.35
C THR A 153 -5.62 -3.94 0.15
N ARG A 154 -4.53 -3.95 0.93
CA ARG A 154 -4.55 -3.56 2.34
C ARG A 154 -4.75 -2.08 2.57
N ILE A 155 -4.28 -1.24 1.64
CA ILE A 155 -4.52 0.19 1.74
C ILE A 155 -6.04 0.43 1.68
N LEU A 156 -6.77 -0.31 0.84
CA LEU A 156 -8.24 -0.26 0.83
C LEU A 156 -8.85 -0.68 2.18
N ILE A 157 -8.24 -1.65 2.86
CA ILE A 157 -8.69 -2.09 4.20
C ILE A 157 -8.41 -1.00 5.24
N ALA A 158 -7.23 -0.37 5.22
CA ALA A 158 -6.92 0.74 6.12
C ALA A 158 -7.89 1.92 5.92
N ILE A 159 -8.26 2.20 4.66
CA ILE A 159 -9.25 3.22 4.30
C ILE A 159 -10.65 2.90 4.86
N LYS A 160 -10.97 1.65 5.19
CA LYS A 160 -12.26 1.29 5.82
C LYS A 160 -12.49 2.01 7.15
N SER A 161 -11.42 2.40 7.85
CA SER A 161 -11.51 3.15 9.11
C SER A 161 -11.96 4.61 8.93
N HIS A 162 -11.89 5.14 7.70
CA HIS A 162 -12.24 6.53 7.43
C HIS A 162 -13.75 6.76 7.43
N ARG A 163 -14.20 7.87 8.04
CA ARG A 163 -15.63 8.19 8.24
C ARG A 163 -16.47 8.19 6.97
N ILE A 164 -15.90 8.67 5.86
CA ILE A 164 -16.62 8.81 4.59
C ILE A 164 -16.45 7.56 3.72
N LEU A 165 -15.24 7.00 3.68
CA LEU A 165 -14.88 5.93 2.74
C LEU A 165 -15.22 4.54 3.30
N GLY A 166 -15.23 4.36 4.62
CA GLY A 166 -15.57 3.11 5.28
C GLY A 166 -16.94 2.56 4.90
N PRO A 167 -18.02 3.35 5.05
CA PRO A 167 -19.35 2.92 4.63
C PRO A 167 -19.43 2.61 3.15
N MET A 168 -18.75 3.39 2.30
CA MET A 168 -18.72 3.15 0.85
C MET A 168 -18.08 1.80 0.53
N ILE A 169 -16.91 1.50 1.10
CA ILE A 169 -16.22 0.22 0.88
C ILE A 169 -17.08 -0.94 1.40
N LYS A 170 -17.77 -0.76 2.52
CA LYS A 170 -18.67 -1.79 3.04
C LYS A 170 -19.87 -2.04 2.12
N THR A 171 -20.44 -0.97 1.56
CA THR A 171 -21.50 -1.05 0.55
C THR A 171 -21.02 -1.77 -0.71
N ILE A 172 -19.85 -1.42 -1.24
CA ILE A 172 -19.23 -2.09 -2.39
C ILE A 172 -19.02 -3.58 -2.12
N SER A 173 -18.50 -3.92 -0.94
CA SER A 173 -18.31 -5.33 -0.54
C SER A 173 -19.62 -6.10 -0.47
N SER A 174 -20.74 -5.46 -0.14
CA SER A 174 -22.05 -6.10 -0.14
C SER A 174 -22.57 -6.32 -1.56
N MET A 175 -22.37 -5.35 -2.46
CA MET A 175 -22.74 -5.45 -3.88
C MET A 175 -21.96 -6.53 -4.62
N PHE A 176 -20.77 -6.89 -4.12
CA PHE A 176 -19.97 -7.96 -4.73
C PHE A 176 -20.67 -9.32 -4.69
N TYR A 177 -21.55 -9.56 -3.70
CA TYR A 177 -22.37 -10.77 -3.68
C TYR A 177 -23.34 -10.80 -4.87
N ASP A 178 -24.01 -9.67 -5.13
CA ASP A 178 -24.92 -9.54 -6.26
C ASP A 178 -24.17 -9.66 -7.60
N LEU A 179 -22.94 -9.13 -7.66
CA LEU A 179 -22.04 -9.30 -8.80
C LEU A 179 -21.73 -10.78 -9.06
N ILE A 180 -21.50 -11.60 -8.03
CA ILE A 180 -21.21 -13.04 -8.21
C ILE A 180 -22.42 -13.74 -8.83
N VAL A 181 -23.63 -13.48 -8.34
CA VAL A 181 -24.87 -14.05 -8.91
C VAL A 181 -25.03 -13.63 -10.37
N PHE A 182 -24.78 -12.36 -10.66
CA PHE A 182 -24.79 -11.83 -12.03
C PHE A 182 -23.75 -12.52 -12.93
N ILE A 183 -22.50 -12.68 -12.45
CA ILE A 183 -21.42 -13.35 -13.18
C ILE A 183 -21.81 -14.78 -13.56
N VAL A 184 -22.54 -15.51 -12.71
CA VAL A 184 -23.00 -16.87 -13.05
C VAL A 184 -23.96 -16.88 -14.24
N ILE A 185 -24.92 -15.95 -14.26
CA ILE A 185 -25.88 -15.80 -15.37
C ILE A 185 -25.14 -15.39 -16.65
N TYR A 186 -24.25 -14.40 -16.54
CA TYR A 186 -23.42 -13.94 -17.64
C TYR A 186 -22.54 -15.06 -18.22
N LEU A 187 -21.84 -15.81 -17.36
CA LEU A 187 -20.97 -16.92 -17.77
C LEU A 187 -21.74 -18.01 -18.51
N THR A 188 -23.00 -18.27 -18.11
CA THR A 188 -23.85 -19.25 -18.80
C THR A 188 -24.08 -18.86 -20.26
N VAL A 189 -24.50 -17.62 -20.51
CA VAL A 189 -24.68 -17.11 -21.89
C VAL A 189 -23.34 -17.03 -22.62
N PHE A 190 -22.31 -16.53 -21.95
CA PHE A 190 -20.95 -16.44 -22.48
C PHE A 190 -20.43 -17.78 -23.00
N PHE A 191 -20.59 -18.87 -22.24
CA PHE A 191 -20.13 -20.20 -22.66
C PHE A 191 -20.95 -20.80 -23.80
N ILE A 192 -22.26 -20.52 -23.88
CA ILE A 192 -23.08 -20.91 -25.04
C ILE A 192 -22.54 -20.25 -26.31
N PHE A 193 -22.24 -18.96 -26.27
CA PHE A 193 -21.65 -18.26 -27.42
C PHE A 193 -20.20 -18.68 -27.69
N ALA A 194 -19.39 -18.97 -26.66
CA ALA A 194 -18.00 -19.41 -26.84
C ALA A 194 -17.90 -20.77 -27.52
N THR A 195 -18.77 -21.71 -27.13
CA THR A 195 -18.86 -23.03 -27.77
C THR A 195 -19.44 -22.92 -29.18
N THR A 196 -20.48 -22.11 -29.38
CA THR A 196 -21.05 -21.87 -30.72
C THR A 196 -20.02 -21.23 -31.66
N GLY A 197 -19.27 -20.23 -31.19
CA GLY A 197 -18.23 -19.56 -31.96
C GLY A 197 -17.05 -20.49 -32.29
N LEU A 198 -16.64 -21.34 -31.34
CA LEU A 198 -15.64 -22.39 -31.58
C LEU A 198 -16.08 -23.35 -32.70
N LEU A 199 -17.33 -23.81 -32.67
CA LEU A 199 -17.84 -24.75 -33.66
C LEU A 199 -18.05 -24.10 -35.03
N MET A 200 -18.62 -22.90 -35.08
CA MET A 200 -18.92 -22.21 -36.34
C MET A 200 -17.67 -21.62 -37.01
N PHE A 201 -16.73 -21.07 -36.23
CA PHE A 201 -15.60 -20.30 -36.79
C PHE A 201 -14.25 -20.97 -36.55
N SER A 202 -14.20 -22.30 -36.38
CA SER A 202 -12.96 -23.06 -36.15
C SER A 202 -11.85 -22.86 -37.21
N GLU A 203 -12.21 -22.33 -38.39
CA GLU A 203 -11.29 -21.97 -39.47
C GLU A 203 -10.48 -20.71 -39.17
N LEU A 204 -11.02 -19.81 -38.35
CA LEU A 204 -10.35 -18.59 -37.96
C LEU A 204 -9.39 -18.87 -36.79
N PRO A 205 -8.15 -18.35 -36.82
CA PRO A 205 -7.16 -18.60 -35.75
C PRO A 205 -7.64 -18.07 -34.39
N ILE A 206 -8.47 -17.01 -34.40
CA ILE A 206 -9.10 -16.40 -33.23
C ILE A 206 -10.14 -17.30 -32.53
N TYR A 207 -10.65 -18.33 -33.22
CA TYR A 207 -11.63 -19.28 -32.71
C TYR A 207 -11.12 -20.74 -32.72
N MET A 208 -9.85 -20.97 -33.09
CA MET A 208 -9.29 -22.32 -33.24
C MET A 208 -9.29 -23.13 -31.95
N THR A 209 -9.17 -22.48 -30.79
CA THR A 209 -9.20 -23.13 -29.48
C THR A 209 -10.29 -22.52 -28.61
N PHE A 210 -10.88 -23.32 -27.72
CA PHE A 210 -11.89 -22.83 -26.77
C PHE A 210 -11.40 -21.63 -25.95
N ILE A 211 -10.13 -21.62 -25.55
CA ILE A 211 -9.52 -20.50 -24.82
C ILE A 211 -9.45 -19.25 -25.69
N ASN A 212 -9.08 -19.38 -26.97
CA ASN A 212 -9.08 -18.25 -27.90
C ASN A 212 -10.50 -17.74 -28.13
N SER A 213 -11.49 -18.62 -28.33
CA SER A 213 -12.90 -18.23 -28.45
C SER A 213 -13.39 -17.45 -27.23
N CYS A 214 -13.05 -17.91 -26.02
CA CYS A 214 -13.33 -17.20 -24.79
C CYS A 214 -12.63 -15.83 -24.75
N LYS A 215 -11.34 -15.73 -25.09
CA LYS A 215 -10.60 -14.46 -25.12
C LYS A 215 -11.20 -13.47 -26.12
N THR A 216 -11.53 -13.93 -27.32
CA THR A 216 -12.11 -13.13 -28.40
C THR A 216 -13.48 -12.59 -28.00
N LEU A 217 -14.37 -13.43 -27.47
CA LEU A 217 -15.69 -12.98 -27.00
C LEU A 217 -15.59 -12.07 -25.77
N PHE A 218 -14.67 -12.34 -24.84
CA PHE A 218 -14.47 -11.49 -23.67
C PHE A 218 -13.91 -10.10 -24.06
N SER A 219 -12.95 -10.05 -24.99
CA SER A 219 -12.48 -8.78 -25.56
C SER A 219 -13.61 -8.03 -26.26
N SER A 220 -14.41 -8.76 -27.04
CA SER A 220 -15.56 -8.19 -27.75
C SER A 220 -16.61 -7.60 -26.79
N SER A 221 -16.89 -8.25 -25.65
CA SER A 221 -17.83 -7.71 -24.67
C SER A 221 -17.34 -6.47 -23.93
N LEU A 222 -16.02 -6.24 -23.90
CA LEU A 222 -15.40 -5.01 -23.42
C LEU A 222 -15.30 -3.91 -24.50
N GLY A 223 -15.78 -4.17 -25.72
CA GLY A 223 -15.76 -3.23 -26.84
C GLY A 223 -14.56 -3.38 -27.79
N GLY A 224 -13.68 -4.35 -27.55
CA GLY A 224 -12.56 -4.68 -28.44
C GLY A 224 -12.95 -5.70 -29.51
N PHE A 225 -13.92 -5.36 -30.36
CA PHE A 225 -14.36 -6.20 -31.48
C PHE A 225 -13.95 -5.58 -32.82
N ASN A 226 -13.70 -6.43 -33.82
CA ASN A 226 -13.42 -6.01 -35.18
C ASN A 226 -14.23 -6.88 -36.16
N PHE A 227 -15.00 -6.25 -37.05
CA PHE A 227 -15.79 -6.98 -38.04
C PHE A 227 -14.92 -7.55 -39.17
N SER A 228 -13.77 -6.92 -39.48
CA SER A 228 -12.93 -7.40 -40.59
C SER A 228 -12.34 -8.80 -40.34
N ASP A 229 -12.32 -9.26 -39.09
CA ASP A 229 -11.82 -10.58 -38.72
C ASP A 229 -12.67 -11.73 -39.30
N TYR A 230 -13.89 -11.44 -39.77
CA TYR A 230 -14.80 -12.40 -40.39
C TYR A 230 -14.82 -12.35 -41.92
N ASP A 231 -14.06 -11.42 -42.54
CA ASP A 231 -14.03 -11.25 -44.00
C ASP A 231 -13.31 -12.41 -44.70
N ASP A 232 -12.37 -13.05 -43.99
CA ASP A 232 -11.53 -14.15 -44.49
C ASP A 232 -12.21 -15.53 -44.43
N LEU A 233 -13.49 -15.61 -44.08
CA LEU A 233 -14.24 -16.86 -44.00
C LEU A 233 -14.48 -17.44 -45.41
N GLN A 234 -13.75 -18.51 -45.75
CA GLN A 234 -13.86 -19.16 -47.06
C GLN A 234 -15.04 -20.13 -47.17
N LYS A 235 -15.42 -20.83 -46.09
CA LYS A 235 -16.49 -21.85 -46.13
C LYS A 235 -17.86 -21.33 -45.68
N ILE A 236 -17.91 -20.25 -44.92
CA ILE A 236 -19.13 -19.65 -44.39
C ILE A 236 -19.23 -18.22 -44.89
N HIS A 237 -20.42 -17.79 -45.31
CA HIS A 237 -20.61 -16.42 -45.77
C HIS A 237 -20.28 -15.40 -44.65
N PRO A 238 -19.46 -14.35 -44.91
CA PRO A 238 -19.01 -13.38 -43.90
C PRO A 238 -20.14 -12.79 -43.04
N ASN A 239 -21.30 -12.53 -43.65
CA ASN A 239 -22.52 -12.07 -42.97
C ASN A 239 -22.91 -12.90 -41.74
N VAL A 240 -22.64 -14.21 -41.70
CA VAL A 240 -22.96 -15.06 -40.53
C VAL A 240 -22.11 -14.65 -39.32
N GLY A 241 -20.83 -14.32 -39.55
CA GLY A 241 -19.93 -13.79 -38.52
C GLY A 241 -20.42 -12.46 -37.97
N TYR A 242 -20.82 -11.54 -38.86
CA TYR A 242 -21.38 -10.25 -38.45
C TYR A 242 -22.66 -10.42 -37.61
N ILE A 243 -23.61 -11.23 -38.07
CA ILE A 243 -24.87 -11.47 -37.35
C ILE A 243 -24.59 -12.11 -35.99
N PHE A 244 -23.73 -13.12 -35.94
CA PHE A 244 -23.34 -13.79 -34.69
C PHE A 244 -22.75 -12.79 -33.68
N LEU A 245 -21.78 -11.99 -34.12
CA LEU A 245 -21.13 -11.00 -33.27
C LEU A 245 -22.13 -9.91 -32.83
N THR A 246 -22.99 -9.40 -33.72
CA THR A 246 -24.00 -8.40 -33.38
C THR A 246 -25.02 -8.93 -32.35
N VAL A 247 -25.49 -10.16 -32.50
CA VAL A 247 -26.41 -10.80 -31.54
C VAL A 247 -25.73 -10.98 -30.19
N TYR A 248 -24.49 -11.49 -30.20
CA TYR A 248 -23.69 -11.61 -28.98
C TYR A 248 -23.49 -10.25 -28.29
N LEU A 249 -23.04 -9.22 -29.02
CA LEU A 249 -22.81 -7.89 -28.48
C LEU A 249 -24.10 -7.26 -27.94
N THR A 250 -25.23 -7.45 -28.62
CA THR A 250 -26.53 -6.93 -28.16
C THR A 250 -26.93 -7.59 -26.84
N ILE A 251 -26.89 -8.92 -26.76
CA ILE A 251 -27.23 -9.67 -25.53
C ILE A 251 -26.23 -9.34 -24.43
N SER A 252 -24.93 -9.31 -24.75
CA SER A 252 -23.86 -9.05 -23.81
C SER A 252 -23.92 -7.62 -23.27
N ALA A 253 -24.19 -6.60 -24.09
CA ALA A 253 -24.35 -5.21 -23.64
C ALA A 253 -25.60 -5.01 -22.80
N LEU A 254 -26.74 -5.60 -23.22
CA LEU A 254 -27.98 -5.55 -22.45
C LEU A 254 -27.84 -6.26 -21.09
N MET A 255 -27.13 -7.39 -21.04
CA MET A 255 -26.90 -8.11 -19.79
C MET A 255 -25.81 -7.47 -18.92
N LEU A 256 -24.63 -7.15 -19.47
CA LEU A 256 -23.47 -6.64 -18.71
C LEU A 256 -23.71 -5.28 -18.11
N LEU A 257 -24.28 -4.35 -18.86
CA LEU A 257 -24.34 -2.97 -18.41
C LEU A 257 -25.70 -2.65 -17.78
N ASN A 258 -26.79 -2.95 -18.47
CA ASN A 258 -28.10 -2.48 -18.03
C ASN A 258 -28.62 -3.23 -16.80
N LEU A 259 -28.48 -4.57 -16.78
CA LEU A 259 -28.93 -5.37 -15.63
C LEU A 259 -28.02 -5.14 -14.41
N LEU A 260 -26.70 -5.07 -14.61
CA LEU A 260 -25.74 -4.85 -13.52
C LEU A 260 -25.96 -3.49 -12.84
N ILE A 261 -26.17 -2.43 -13.62
CA ILE A 261 -26.45 -1.09 -13.08
C ILE A 261 -27.76 -1.10 -12.29
N ALA A 262 -28.80 -1.80 -12.78
CA ALA A 262 -30.07 -1.90 -12.07
C ALA A 262 -29.90 -2.56 -10.69
N ILE A 263 -29.24 -3.73 -10.64
CA ILE A 263 -28.98 -4.47 -9.40
C ILE A 263 -28.13 -3.62 -8.43
N PHE A 264 -27.07 -2.99 -8.93
CA PHE A 264 -26.21 -2.13 -8.10
C PHE A 264 -26.95 -0.91 -7.58
N SER A 265 -27.85 -0.30 -8.37
CA SER A 265 -28.65 0.83 -7.94
C SER A 265 -29.62 0.43 -6.82
N GLU A 266 -30.30 -0.70 -6.94
CA GLU A 266 -31.21 -1.21 -5.90
C GLU A 266 -30.45 -1.47 -4.59
N THR A 267 -29.37 -2.24 -4.63
CA THR A 267 -28.55 -2.53 -3.44
C THR A 267 -27.92 -1.26 -2.86
N TYR A 268 -27.51 -0.30 -3.70
CA TYR A 268 -26.98 0.99 -3.24
C TYR A 268 -28.02 1.77 -2.45
N THR A 269 -29.23 1.92 -2.99
CA THR A 269 -30.29 2.68 -2.33
C THR A 269 -30.64 2.08 -0.97
N LEU A 270 -30.76 0.75 -0.90
CA LEU A 270 -31.03 0.01 0.34
C LEU A 270 -29.94 0.21 1.40
N LEU A 271 -28.66 0.17 0.99
CA LEU A 271 -27.54 0.33 1.92
C LEU A 271 -27.23 1.79 2.25
N SER A 272 -27.59 2.73 1.37
CA SER A 272 -27.31 4.14 1.54
C SER A 272 -27.96 4.73 2.80
N GLY A 273 -29.19 4.30 3.11
CA GLY A 273 -29.89 4.68 4.34
C GLY A 273 -29.27 4.12 5.62
N LYS A 274 -28.44 3.07 5.53
CA LYS A 274 -27.84 2.36 6.68
C LYS A 274 -26.34 2.62 6.86
N LYS A 275 -25.75 3.52 6.08
CA LYS A 275 -24.30 3.81 6.07
C LYS A 275 -23.74 4.17 7.46
N MET A 276 -24.45 4.99 8.24
CA MET A 276 -24.00 5.41 9.57
C MET A 276 -24.00 4.25 10.58
N GLY A 277 -25.04 3.41 10.58
CA GLY A 277 -25.09 2.23 11.46
C GLY A 277 -23.98 1.23 11.13
N LEU A 278 -23.72 1.01 9.84
CA LEU A 278 -22.60 0.16 9.39
C LEU A 278 -21.24 0.73 9.81
N TYR A 279 -21.05 2.06 9.72
CA TYR A 279 -19.83 2.73 10.18
C TYR A 279 -19.60 2.55 11.68
N VAL A 280 -20.61 2.86 12.50
CA VAL A 280 -20.52 2.78 13.96
C VAL A 280 -20.24 1.34 14.39
N LYS A 281 -20.93 0.36 13.79
CA LYS A 281 -20.66 -1.06 14.03
C LYS A 281 -19.21 -1.43 13.75
N GLU A 282 -18.64 -0.96 12.63
CA GLU A 282 -17.25 -1.25 12.28
C GLU A 282 -16.28 -0.61 13.27
N ILE A 283 -16.48 0.65 13.67
CA ILE A 283 -15.62 1.31 14.68
C ILE A 283 -15.71 0.59 16.02
N VAL A 284 -16.90 0.20 16.46
CA VAL A 284 -17.07 -0.53 17.73
C VAL A 284 -16.33 -1.86 17.69
N MET A 285 -16.42 -2.59 16.56
CA MET A 285 -15.68 -3.83 16.37
C MET A 285 -14.16 -3.61 16.32
N LEU A 286 -13.70 -2.56 15.65
CA LEU A 286 -12.28 -2.17 15.62
C LEU A 286 -11.79 -1.80 17.03
N ARG A 287 -12.53 -0.96 17.76
CA ARG A 287 -12.20 -0.57 19.14
C ARG A 287 -12.05 -1.81 20.02
N ARG A 288 -13.00 -2.75 19.98
CA ARG A 288 -12.92 -3.98 20.79
C ARG A 288 -11.65 -4.80 20.49
N ASN A 289 -11.21 -4.83 19.23
CA ASN A 289 -10.00 -5.56 18.83
C ASN A 289 -8.71 -4.85 19.26
N PHE A 290 -8.77 -3.52 19.45
CA PHE A 290 -7.66 -2.67 19.85
C PHE A 290 -7.87 -2.06 21.24
N ASP A 291 -8.63 -2.70 22.12
CA ASP A 291 -8.78 -2.22 23.51
C ASP A 291 -7.49 -2.49 24.29
N PHE A 292 -7.13 -1.55 25.16
CA PHE A 292 -5.93 -1.65 25.98
C PHE A 292 -6.15 -2.65 27.11
N HIS A 293 -5.24 -3.62 27.22
CA HIS A 293 -5.17 -4.54 28.34
C HIS A 293 -3.83 -4.39 29.09
N PRO A 294 -3.83 -4.20 30.42
CA PRO A 294 -2.62 -3.91 31.17
C PRO A 294 -1.53 -4.98 31.03
N SER A 295 -1.90 -6.26 30.91
CA SER A 295 -0.92 -7.37 30.81
C SER A 295 -0.43 -7.71 29.40
N TYR A 296 -1.16 -7.36 28.34
CA TYR A 296 -0.90 -7.91 26.98
C TYR A 296 -0.88 -6.87 25.86
N SER A 297 -0.98 -5.57 26.19
CA SER A 297 -1.07 -4.52 25.16
C SER A 297 0.18 -4.41 24.28
N SER A 298 1.36 -4.73 24.78
CA SER A 298 2.58 -4.66 23.96
C SER A 298 2.50 -5.53 22.71
N ILE A 299 1.77 -6.65 22.75
CA ILE A 299 1.60 -7.57 21.62
C ILE A 299 0.83 -6.92 20.47
N VAL A 300 -0.16 -6.08 20.76
CA VAL A 300 -1.09 -5.55 19.74
C VAL A 300 -0.76 -4.12 19.31
N TYR A 301 -0.24 -3.30 20.23
CA TYR A 301 -0.10 -1.85 20.04
C TYR A 301 1.16 -1.40 19.31
N THR A 302 2.03 -2.32 18.94
CA THR A 302 3.23 -1.94 18.20
C THR A 302 2.89 -1.36 16.84
N PRO A 303 3.74 -0.50 16.27
CA PRO A 303 3.62 -0.14 14.88
C PRO A 303 4.30 -1.19 13.99
N ILE A 304 3.82 -1.35 12.76
CA ILE A 304 4.49 -2.15 11.73
C ILE A 304 5.64 -1.29 11.17
N PRO A 305 6.87 -1.82 10.98
CA PRO A 305 7.32 -3.21 11.11
C PRO A 305 7.91 -3.58 12.48
N LEU A 306 7.87 -2.68 13.47
CA LEU A 306 8.47 -2.91 14.80
C LEU A 306 7.82 -4.05 15.59
N ASN A 307 6.66 -4.52 15.15
CA ASN A 307 6.00 -5.68 15.72
C ASN A 307 6.76 -7.00 15.54
N LEU A 308 7.73 -7.05 14.62
CA LEU A 308 8.69 -8.16 14.56
C LEU A 308 9.43 -8.35 15.88
N ALA A 309 9.81 -7.26 16.55
CA ALA A 309 10.46 -7.31 17.85
C ALA A 309 9.50 -7.81 18.94
N THR A 310 8.23 -7.40 18.91
CA THR A 310 7.25 -7.92 19.88
C THR A 310 6.90 -9.36 19.65
N CYS A 311 6.92 -9.86 18.42
CA CYS A 311 6.74 -11.28 18.17
C CYS A 311 7.79 -12.12 18.89
N LEU A 312 9.05 -11.68 18.92
CA LEU A 312 10.13 -12.34 19.66
C LEU A 312 9.95 -12.24 21.18
N LEU A 313 9.44 -11.11 21.66
CA LEU A 313 9.19 -10.87 23.08
C LEU A 313 7.84 -11.44 23.57
N ALA A 314 6.92 -11.79 22.66
CA ALA A 314 5.56 -12.20 22.99
C ALA A 314 5.52 -13.39 23.98
N PRO A 315 6.30 -14.47 23.82
CA PRO A 315 6.32 -15.57 24.79
C PRO A 315 6.71 -15.09 26.20
N THR A 316 7.69 -14.19 26.31
CA THR A 316 8.14 -13.65 27.60
C THR A 316 7.06 -12.78 28.26
N THR A 317 6.37 -11.94 27.46
CA THR A 317 5.28 -11.10 27.97
C THR A 317 4.10 -11.93 28.48
N ILE A 318 3.76 -13.02 27.78
CA ILE A 318 2.68 -13.94 28.18
C ILE A 318 3.04 -14.69 29.46
N LEU A 319 4.28 -15.18 29.58
CA LEU A 319 4.74 -15.93 30.75
C LEU A 319 4.82 -15.06 32.01
N MET A 320 5.31 -13.82 31.89
CA MET A 320 5.46 -12.95 33.04
C MET A 320 4.12 -12.38 33.54
N ASN A 321 3.14 -12.19 32.66
CA ASN A 321 1.80 -11.66 32.95
C ASN A 321 1.80 -10.49 33.96
N SER A 322 2.79 -9.60 33.85
CA SER A 322 2.95 -8.46 34.77
C SER A 322 2.75 -7.15 34.02
N PRO A 323 1.93 -6.22 34.53
CA PRO A 323 1.61 -4.99 33.83
C PRO A 323 2.84 -4.09 33.63
N ARG A 324 3.74 -4.06 34.62
CA ARG A 324 5.00 -3.28 34.58
C ARG A 324 5.94 -3.76 33.47
N PHE A 325 6.06 -5.07 33.28
CA PHE A 325 6.91 -5.61 32.22
C PHE A 325 6.32 -5.32 30.84
N ASN A 326 5.01 -5.48 30.68
CA ASN A 326 4.31 -5.15 29.44
C ASN A 326 4.47 -3.66 29.07
N GLU A 327 4.38 -2.76 30.06
CA GLU A 327 4.63 -1.33 29.88
C GLU A 327 6.09 -1.03 29.49
N ALA A 328 7.06 -1.67 30.15
CA ALA A 328 8.47 -1.54 29.81
C ALA A 328 8.78 -2.00 28.37
N VAL A 329 8.22 -3.14 27.94
CA VAL A 329 8.35 -3.63 26.55
C VAL A 329 7.75 -2.63 25.57
N LEU A 330 6.58 -2.07 25.87
CA LEU A 330 5.95 -1.06 25.02
C LEU A 330 6.84 0.18 24.90
N TYR A 331 7.43 0.68 25.99
CA TYR A 331 8.35 1.82 25.97
C TYR A 331 9.59 1.57 25.12
N VAL A 332 10.21 0.39 25.26
CA VAL A 332 11.41 0.02 24.50
C VAL A 332 11.09 -0.06 23.00
N VAL A 333 9.97 -0.69 22.62
CA VAL A 333 9.61 -0.86 21.21
C VAL A 333 9.14 0.45 20.58
N TYR A 334 8.55 1.38 21.35
CA TYR A 334 8.10 2.67 20.84
C TYR A 334 9.23 3.71 20.75
N LEU A 335 10.38 3.47 21.38
CA LEU A 335 11.52 4.40 21.41
C LEU A 335 11.98 4.88 20.02
N PRO A 336 12.13 4.03 18.99
CA PRO A 336 12.51 4.50 17.65
C PRO A 336 11.48 5.44 17.03
N VAL A 337 10.19 5.19 17.25
CA VAL A 337 9.09 6.03 16.75
C VAL A 337 9.05 7.35 17.48
N ALA A 338 9.20 7.34 18.80
CA ALA A 338 9.31 8.55 19.61
C ALA A 338 10.53 9.39 19.20
N ALA A 339 11.69 8.78 19.01
CA ALA A 339 12.90 9.46 18.56
C ALA A 339 12.71 10.10 17.18
N PHE A 340 12.06 9.40 16.24
CA PHE A 340 11.72 9.96 14.94
C PHE A 340 10.73 11.13 15.04
N ALA A 341 9.66 10.99 15.84
CA ALA A 341 8.66 12.04 16.04
C ALA A 341 9.26 13.31 16.67
N VAL A 342 10.13 13.16 17.68
CA VAL A 342 10.87 14.27 18.29
C VAL A 342 11.81 14.92 17.27
N SER A 343 12.53 14.13 16.47
CA SER A 343 13.41 14.65 15.42
C SER A 343 12.64 15.47 14.37
N LEU A 344 11.48 14.96 13.93
CA LEU A 344 10.58 15.67 13.01
C LEU A 344 10.06 16.97 13.64
N PHE A 345 9.66 16.91 14.91
CA PHE A 345 9.16 18.08 15.64
C PHE A 345 10.24 19.18 15.76
N ILE A 346 11.49 18.80 16.05
CA ILE A 346 12.63 19.73 16.08
C ILE A 346 12.85 20.35 14.70
N ALA A 347 12.83 19.55 13.62
CA ALA A 347 12.99 20.05 12.26
C ALA A 347 11.87 21.04 11.87
N CYS A 348 10.61 20.71 12.16
CA CYS A 348 9.47 21.60 11.93
C CYS A 348 9.58 22.88 12.76
N THR A 349 9.97 22.78 14.04
CA THR A 349 10.15 23.95 14.90
C THR A 349 11.26 24.86 14.37
N ALA A 350 12.38 24.29 13.92
CA ALA A 350 13.48 25.04 13.32
C ALA A 350 13.06 25.75 12.02
N LEU A 351 12.24 25.12 11.18
CA LEU A 351 11.70 25.72 9.95
C LEU A 351 10.67 26.84 10.23
N VAL A 352 9.85 26.70 11.27
CA VAL A 352 8.82 27.69 11.62
C VAL A 352 9.41 28.88 12.39
N THR A 353 10.51 28.69 13.12
CA THR A 353 11.18 29.75 13.92
C THR A 353 11.51 31.04 13.15
N PRO A 354 12.09 31.02 11.93
CA PRO A 354 12.35 32.26 11.18
C PRO A 354 11.05 32.96 10.75
N VAL A 355 10.02 32.19 10.38
CA VAL A 355 8.71 32.73 9.98
C VAL A 355 8.02 33.38 11.18
N SER A 356 8.05 32.72 12.34
CA SER A 356 7.47 33.25 13.58
C SER A 356 8.21 34.50 14.06
N TYR A 357 9.54 34.57 13.91
CA TYR A 357 10.32 35.76 14.22
C TYR A 357 9.88 36.96 13.36
N VAL A 358 9.82 36.82 12.03
CA VAL A 358 9.41 37.90 11.13
C VAL A 358 7.98 38.37 11.45
N LEU A 359 7.06 37.42 11.70
CA LEU A 359 5.67 37.72 12.02
C LEU A 359 5.55 38.46 13.37
N LEU A 360 6.32 38.06 14.38
CA LEU A 360 6.35 38.74 15.68
C LEU A 360 6.98 40.13 15.61
N VAL A 361 8.06 40.30 14.84
CA VAL A 361 8.66 41.61 14.57
C VAL A 361 7.64 42.53 13.91
N TRP A 362 6.90 42.04 12.90
CA TRP A 362 5.85 42.80 12.23
C TRP A 362 4.71 43.19 13.18
N MET A 363 4.23 42.25 14.00
CA MET A 363 3.19 42.53 14.99
C MET A 363 3.63 43.56 16.04
N LYS A 364 4.87 43.43 16.54
CA LYS A 364 5.45 44.40 17.50
C LYS A 364 5.62 45.78 16.85
N LEU A 365 6.09 45.84 15.60
CA LEU A 365 6.23 47.09 14.84
C LEU A 365 4.86 47.79 14.68
N LYS A 366 3.84 47.04 14.26
CA LYS A 366 2.47 47.53 14.13
C LYS A 366 1.93 48.09 15.46
N PHE A 367 2.20 47.41 16.56
CA PHE A 367 1.78 47.83 17.90
C PHE A 367 2.45 49.13 18.39
N VAL A 368 3.67 49.41 17.92
CA VAL A 368 4.39 50.67 18.21
C VAL A 368 3.76 51.85 17.47
N PHE A 369 3.30 51.66 16.23
CA PHE A 369 2.82 52.75 15.37
C PHE A 369 1.31 53.02 15.43
N GLU A 370 0.47 51.99 15.51
CA GLU A 370 -0.98 52.16 15.32
C GLU A 370 -1.73 52.49 16.61
N GLN A 371 -1.19 52.17 17.78
CA GLN A 371 -1.92 52.38 19.02
C GLN A 371 -1.87 53.84 19.47
N PRO A 372 -3.02 54.44 19.85
CA PRO A 372 -3.06 55.80 20.38
C PRO A 372 -2.24 55.85 21.68
N VAL A 373 -1.31 56.79 21.74
CA VAL A 373 -0.38 56.96 22.85
C VAL A 373 -0.98 57.97 23.84
N TYR A 374 -1.18 57.56 25.10
CA TYR A 374 -1.69 58.44 26.16
C TYR A 374 -0.57 59.31 26.77
N SER A 375 0.69 58.85 26.78
CA SER A 375 1.85 59.64 27.24
C SER A 375 3.13 59.36 26.42
N ALA A 376 4.01 60.36 26.31
CA ALA A 376 5.29 60.23 25.60
C ALA A 376 6.19 59.11 26.18
N ASN A 377 6.11 58.86 27.49
CA ASN A 377 6.85 57.80 28.17
C ASN A 377 6.43 56.40 27.69
N ASP A 378 5.15 56.18 27.41
CA ASP A 378 4.65 54.87 26.94
C ASP A 378 5.20 54.51 25.55
N ARG A 379 5.41 55.52 24.69
CA ARG A 379 5.99 55.30 23.36
C ARG A 379 7.46 54.88 23.47
N CYS A 380 8.22 55.51 24.37
CA CYS A 380 9.62 55.16 24.61
C CYS A 380 9.76 53.72 25.14
N ALA A 381 8.90 53.33 26.10
CA ALA A 381 8.90 51.96 26.64
C ALA A 381 8.58 50.89 25.58
N ARG A 382 7.56 51.11 24.74
CA ARG A 382 7.24 50.17 23.64
C ARG A 382 8.35 50.05 22.61
N MET A 383 9.05 51.16 22.33
CA MET A 383 10.17 51.17 21.40
C MET A 383 11.39 50.44 21.97
N LEU A 384 11.66 50.60 23.28
CA LEU A 384 12.67 49.81 23.99
C LEU A 384 12.34 48.31 23.94
N ASP A 385 11.09 47.92 24.22
CA ASP A 385 10.64 46.52 24.14
C ASP A 385 10.78 45.92 22.75
N PHE A 386 10.49 46.72 21.71
CA PHE A 386 10.72 46.32 20.32
C PHE A 386 12.20 46.10 20.02
N LEU A 387 13.07 47.05 20.41
CA LEU A 387 14.51 46.93 20.22
C LEU A 387 15.09 45.73 20.98
N LEU A 388 14.64 45.51 22.21
CA LEU A 388 15.04 44.37 23.03
C LEU A 388 14.58 43.07 22.37
N PHE A 389 13.37 43.02 21.80
CA PHE A 389 12.90 41.88 21.03
C PHE A 389 13.68 41.68 19.72
N CYS A 390 14.15 42.74 19.05
CA CYS A 390 14.99 42.58 17.86
C CYS A 390 16.33 41.90 18.19
N VAL A 391 16.95 42.24 19.33
CA VAL A 391 18.24 41.68 19.78
C VAL A 391 18.08 40.29 20.41
N PHE A 392 17.11 40.13 21.32
CA PHE A 392 16.94 38.91 22.11
C PHE A 392 15.82 37.98 21.62
N GLY A 393 15.05 38.38 20.61
CA GLY A 393 13.90 37.61 20.12
C GLY A 393 14.30 36.26 19.55
N VAL A 394 15.43 36.16 18.84
CA VAL A 394 15.93 34.88 18.30
C VAL A 394 16.34 33.92 19.43
N PRO A 395 17.23 34.28 20.39
CA PRO A 395 17.51 33.44 21.55
C PRO A 395 16.27 33.05 22.36
N MET A 396 15.32 33.98 22.55
CA MET A 396 14.08 33.73 23.27
C MET A 396 13.21 32.68 22.55
N LEU A 397 13.03 32.79 21.23
CA LEU A 397 12.26 31.83 20.43
C LEU A 397 12.92 30.45 20.40
N VAL A 398 14.26 30.39 20.30
CA VAL A 398 15.00 29.13 20.41
C VAL A 398 14.80 28.49 21.78
N GLY A 399 14.86 29.28 22.86
CA GLY A 399 14.58 28.81 24.22
C GLY A 399 13.18 28.23 24.37
N VAL A 400 12.16 28.90 23.82
CA VAL A 400 10.78 28.39 23.79
C VAL A 400 10.69 27.09 23.00
N GLY A 401 11.32 27.02 21.82
CA GLY A 401 11.35 25.80 21.00
C GLY A 401 11.98 24.59 21.71
N LEU A 402 13.03 24.81 22.52
CA LEU A 402 13.64 23.76 23.35
C LEU A 402 12.69 23.29 24.45
N VAL A 403 12.04 24.21 25.16
CA VAL A 403 11.05 23.89 26.20
C VAL A 403 9.89 23.09 25.61
N ASP A 404 9.38 23.49 24.45
CA ASP A 404 8.29 22.80 23.77
C ASP A 404 8.72 21.41 23.28
N THR A 405 9.96 21.27 22.80
CA THR A 405 10.52 19.95 22.43
C THR A 405 10.60 19.02 23.64
N VAL A 406 11.06 19.51 24.80
CA VAL A 406 11.12 18.71 26.05
C VAL A 406 9.71 18.35 26.50
N LYS A 407 8.76 19.29 26.48
CA LYS A 407 7.35 19.02 26.83
C LYS A 407 6.72 18.00 25.88
N PHE A 408 7.01 18.10 24.58
CA PHE A 408 6.54 17.14 23.59
C PHE A 408 7.12 15.75 23.85
N ALA A 409 8.43 15.65 24.11
CA ALA A 409 9.09 14.38 24.43
C ALA A 409 8.56 13.73 25.71
N VAL A 410 8.34 14.51 26.78
CA VAL A 410 7.72 14.03 28.03
C VAL A 410 6.25 13.64 27.79
N GLY A 411 5.52 14.40 26.98
CA GLY A 411 4.13 14.14 26.62
C GLY A 411 3.93 12.80 25.91
N LEU A 412 4.87 12.40 25.03
CA LEU A 412 4.83 11.11 24.32
C LEU A 412 4.81 9.90 25.25
N TYR A 413 5.35 10.03 26.46
CA TYR A 413 5.46 8.94 27.44
C TYR A 413 4.55 9.11 28.66
N SER A 414 3.80 10.21 28.74
CA SER A 414 2.93 10.46 29.88
C SER A 414 1.71 9.52 29.85
N SER A 415 1.63 8.61 30.81
CA SER A 415 0.56 7.61 30.97
C SER A 415 -0.80 8.22 31.33
N ASN A 416 -0.85 9.52 31.61
CA ASN A 416 -2.05 10.25 32.05
C ASN A 416 -3.10 10.46 30.95
N LEU A 417 -2.84 10.02 29.71
CA LEU A 417 -3.78 10.15 28.59
C LEU A 417 -4.78 9.00 28.49
N VAL A 418 -4.62 7.91 29.27
CA VAL A 418 -5.71 6.96 29.47
C VAL A 418 -6.69 7.65 30.42
N PRO A 419 -7.87 8.12 29.95
CA PRO A 419 -8.89 8.55 30.88
C PRO A 419 -9.11 7.34 31.78
N GLN A 420 -8.97 7.49 33.09
CA GLN A 420 -9.47 6.49 34.02
C GLN A 420 -10.96 6.41 33.74
N SER A 421 -11.35 5.53 32.82
CA SER A 421 -12.71 5.07 32.72
C SER A 421 -12.93 4.37 34.05
N SER A 422 -13.50 5.13 34.98
CA SER A 422 -14.21 4.56 36.11
C SER A 422 -14.97 3.37 35.56
N SER A 423 -14.80 2.24 36.22
CA SER A 423 -15.34 0.91 35.91
C SER A 423 -16.88 0.83 35.93
N THR A 424 -17.56 1.94 35.64
CA THR A 424 -19.01 2.06 35.52
C THR A 424 -19.42 1.79 34.06
N ASN A 425 -19.81 0.54 33.83
CA ASN A 425 -20.73 0.06 32.80
C ASN A 425 -20.29 0.17 31.33
N ALA A 426 -19.28 -0.62 30.93
CA ALA A 426 -19.15 -0.99 29.50
C ALA A 426 -20.39 -1.74 28.97
N ASP A 427 -21.13 -2.40 29.86
CA ASP A 427 -22.36 -3.13 29.55
C ASP A 427 -23.53 -2.22 29.11
N ASP A 428 -23.55 -0.94 29.54
CA ASP A 428 -24.61 0.02 29.16
C ASP A 428 -24.50 0.47 27.69
N CYS A 429 -23.28 0.58 27.15
CA CYS A 429 -23.08 0.96 25.75
C CYS A 429 -23.52 -0.14 24.77
N THR A 430 -23.32 -1.42 25.12
CA THR A 430 -23.84 -2.54 24.32
C THR A 430 -25.36 -2.63 24.37
N ALA A 431 -25.98 -2.38 25.54
CA ALA A 431 -27.43 -2.38 25.68
C ALA A 431 -28.12 -1.22 24.93
N GLN A 432 -27.44 -0.07 24.77
CA GLN A 432 -27.94 1.01 23.91
C GLN A 432 -27.79 0.72 22.42
N LEU A 433 -26.72 0.02 21.99
CA LEU A 433 -26.53 -0.31 20.58
C LEU A 433 -27.55 -1.33 20.06
N ASP A 434 -27.95 -2.30 20.89
CA ASP A 434 -29.01 -3.27 20.58
C ASP A 434 -30.42 -2.63 20.52
N ARG A 435 -30.60 -1.40 21.04
CA ARG A 435 -31.83 -0.62 20.86
C ARG A 435 -31.84 0.21 19.57
N PHE A 436 -30.68 0.39 18.92
CA PHE A 436 -30.53 1.21 17.71
C PHE A 436 -30.36 0.40 16.43
N CYS A 437 -29.97 -0.88 16.51
CA CYS A 437 -29.98 -1.83 15.39
C CYS A 437 -31.33 -2.54 15.33
#